data_AF-A0A8J4QZI3-F1
#
_entry.id   AF-A0A8J4QZI3-F1
#
_cell.length_a   1.000
_cell.length_b   1.000
_cell.length_c   1.000
_cell.angle_alpha   90.00
_cell.angle_beta   90.00
_cell.angle_gamma   90.00
#
_symmetry.space_group_name_H-M   'P 1'
#
loop_
_entity.id
_entity.type
_entity.pdbx_description
1 polymer ?
#
loop_
_entity_poly.entity_id
_entity_poly.type
_entity_poly.pdbx_seq_one_letter_code
_entity_poly.pdbx_strand_id
1 'polypeptide(L)'
;MPTTATTTPLLLLLLLLLTTTTSSSPILGLDSYLAQQSRQDPQATNDTFLTLPTSLKKSLSSPFPLPSIPSLTSSLLSFSVPLSLHIRLVGTFPPNSPSLLSSFLSSASQPLHHFHVISPFHPPFHSLSIQHTPHFDIAFSPPSLTSTLSESLSSQISKSPSSLRSSLLSIPFSSIDSIVSSDFRSENEHENRDGIFIYLINLGPQSKPYAYSYSDSDSSAGFTDCLGTIHASKNRYLWIDLAAGPVDYGPALSGDGVLPRGEFHPLAAFHSRQKSQKSLLADVSSLIWSAYQVLLVPSLRIPVPFENSLLVQFIHVRSGSARDSSSDALDWKKIERALSEDGGLLLRDQTLRFKNYEILSDSGQAFRSEAEMPVDNDFGRVLPVYVFDLDYNNHLLLDRYHQSVAFKDMVIAVRTRNTQTVSDYTCNGRHMFTQTRSLERPLVGSILQSMWGVSPTHLLWSPRHNSTLVDYTWSVGQTPFGPFSESLSLSFVQKDAAKRSVLLTMMNYSITSAIDFLEAIAEHGGDRKLLKQNQHLVFEQRWTLFKYKLDKAVSALSHLDFEMALYYLKSSDHDLRFASSLLCLFKKRQTVQKLVRGQKLVTYQKEILCDDGDELMMINM
;
A
#
# COMPACT_ATOMS: atom_id res chain seq x y z
N MET A 1 -39.16 49.00 20.27
CA MET A 1 -37.71 48.88 20.00
C MET A 1 -37.23 47.61 20.68
N PRO A 2 -37.04 46.49 19.95
CA PRO A 2 -36.78 45.23 20.60
C PRO A 2 -35.28 44.98 20.77
N THR A 3 -35.01 44.40 21.93
CA THR A 3 -33.75 43.98 22.52
C THR A 3 -33.13 42.80 21.79
N THR A 4 -31.82 42.90 21.53
CA THR A 4 -30.95 41.84 21.02
C THR A 4 -30.69 40.79 22.09
N ALA A 5 -31.26 39.60 21.93
CA ALA A 5 -30.97 38.43 22.75
C ALA A 5 -29.92 37.54 22.06
N THR A 6 -28.89 37.23 22.83
CA THR A 6 -27.74 36.37 22.58
C THR A 6 -28.13 34.94 22.20
N THR A 7 -27.83 34.54 20.97
CA THR A 7 -28.01 33.16 20.44
C THR A 7 -26.68 32.59 19.94
N THR A 8 -25.66 32.58 20.79
CA THR A 8 -24.32 32.07 20.45
C THR A 8 -23.87 30.75 21.09
N PRO A 9 -24.53 30.13 22.10
CA PRO A 9 -24.06 28.84 22.61
C PRO A 9 -24.61 27.62 21.84
N LEU A 10 -25.75 27.75 21.16
CA LEU A 10 -26.42 26.62 20.49
C LEU A 10 -25.72 26.22 19.17
N LEU A 11 -25.15 27.20 18.44
CA LEU A 11 -24.44 26.96 17.19
C LEU A 11 -23.09 26.28 17.43
N LEU A 12 -22.42 26.58 18.56
CA LEU A 12 -21.16 25.94 18.94
C LEU A 12 -21.38 24.46 19.31
N LEU A 13 -22.47 24.15 20.02
CA LEU A 13 -22.85 22.78 20.36
C LEU A 13 -23.21 21.95 19.11
N LEU A 14 -23.86 22.57 18.12
CA LEU A 14 -24.20 21.92 16.84
C LEU A 14 -22.98 21.66 15.96
N LEU A 15 -21.96 22.54 15.98
CA LEU A 15 -20.69 22.30 15.28
C LEU A 15 -19.84 21.19 15.92
N LEU A 16 -19.93 20.99 17.24
CA LEU A 16 -19.28 19.85 17.91
C LEU A 16 -19.95 18.50 17.59
N LEU A 17 -21.22 18.48 17.18
CA LEU A 17 -21.93 17.28 16.72
C LEU A 17 -21.58 16.86 15.27
N LEU A 18 -20.96 17.75 14.49
CA LEU A 18 -20.54 17.50 13.09
C LEU A 18 -19.11 16.95 12.98
N THR A 19 -18.41 16.76 14.10
CA THR A 19 -17.12 16.05 14.16
C THR A 19 -17.25 14.79 15.00
N THR A 20 -18.12 13.87 14.57
CA THR A 20 -18.09 12.51 15.11
C THR A 20 -16.90 11.79 14.49
N THR A 21 -15.74 11.90 15.11
CA THR A 21 -14.76 10.82 15.01
C THR A 21 -15.47 9.57 15.52
N THR A 22 -15.64 8.58 14.64
CA THR A 22 -16.33 7.33 14.93
C THR A 22 -15.44 6.43 15.79
N SER A 23 -14.99 6.93 16.93
CA SER A 23 -14.39 6.09 17.97
C SER A 23 -15.52 5.54 18.81
N SER A 24 -15.64 4.22 18.83
CA SER A 24 -16.43 3.50 19.83
C SER A 24 -16.05 4.00 21.23
N SER A 25 -17.05 4.32 22.05
CA SER A 25 -16.80 4.79 23.41
C SER A 25 -15.96 3.76 24.17
N PRO A 26 -14.90 4.18 24.89
CA PRO A 26 -14.00 3.24 25.55
C PRO A 26 -14.78 2.41 26.58
N ILE A 27 -14.75 1.09 26.43
CA ILE A 27 -15.29 0.15 27.41
C ILE A 27 -14.18 -0.15 28.41
N LEU A 28 -14.34 0.34 29.63
CA LEU A 28 -13.33 0.20 30.69
C LEU A 28 -12.89 -1.26 30.86
N GLY A 29 -11.60 -1.52 30.69
CA GLY A 29 -11.01 -2.86 30.84
C GLY A 29 -11.06 -3.76 29.60
N LEU A 30 -11.85 -3.43 28.57
CA LEU A 30 -11.88 -4.22 27.32
C LEU A 30 -10.56 -4.09 26.55
N ASP A 31 -10.00 -2.89 26.48
CA ASP A 31 -8.69 -2.63 25.86
C ASP A 31 -7.57 -3.45 26.50
N SER A 32 -7.46 -3.40 27.83
CA SER A 32 -6.46 -4.16 28.57
C SER A 32 -6.62 -5.66 28.38
N TYR A 33 -7.86 -6.14 28.34
CA TYR A 33 -8.16 -7.55 28.09
C TYR A 33 -7.72 -7.98 26.69
N LEU A 34 -8.12 -7.25 25.64
CA LEU A 34 -7.79 -7.60 24.26
C LEU A 34 -6.28 -7.48 23.98
N ALA A 35 -5.61 -6.48 24.57
CA ALA A 35 -4.16 -6.34 24.49
C ALA A 35 -3.41 -7.45 25.24
N GLN A 36 -3.99 -8.01 26.32
CA GLN A 36 -3.44 -9.20 26.96
C GLN A 36 -3.63 -10.44 26.08
N GLN A 37 -4.81 -10.59 25.47
CA GLN A 37 -5.10 -11.70 24.56
C GLN A 37 -4.19 -11.67 23.33
N SER A 38 -3.88 -10.50 22.76
CA SER A 38 -2.95 -10.40 21.63
C SER A 38 -1.52 -10.83 21.96
N ARG A 39 -1.14 -10.82 23.24
CA ARG A 39 0.15 -11.35 23.71
C ARG A 39 0.11 -12.85 23.93
N GLN A 40 -1.02 -13.38 24.42
CA GLN A 40 -1.19 -14.81 24.73
C GLN A 40 -1.49 -15.65 23.48
N ASP A 41 -2.31 -15.12 22.58
CA ASP A 41 -2.70 -15.71 21.30
C ASP A 41 -2.60 -14.65 20.19
N PRO A 42 -1.38 -14.32 19.73
CA PRO A 42 -1.14 -13.31 18.70
C PRO A 42 -1.82 -13.62 17.36
N GLN A 43 -2.16 -14.89 17.15
CA GLN A 43 -2.82 -15.38 15.95
C GLN A 43 -4.33 -15.21 15.99
N ALA A 44 -4.88 -14.82 17.15
CA ALA A 44 -6.31 -14.83 17.42
C ALA A 44 -6.96 -16.16 17.03
N THR A 45 -6.31 -17.28 17.34
CA THR A 45 -6.82 -18.63 17.05
C THR A 45 -8.08 -18.92 17.88
N ASN A 46 -8.12 -18.40 19.10
CA ASN A 46 -9.21 -18.57 20.04
C ASN A 46 -10.24 -17.43 19.92
N ASP A 47 -11.51 -17.79 20.05
CA ASP A 47 -12.59 -16.81 20.14
C ASP A 47 -12.57 -16.09 21.50
N THR A 48 -12.08 -14.85 21.48
CA THR A 48 -11.95 -13.99 22.66
C THR A 48 -13.27 -13.71 23.37
N PHE A 49 -14.41 -13.85 22.69
CA PHE A 49 -15.73 -13.66 23.31
C PHE A 49 -16.04 -14.75 24.34
N LEU A 50 -15.61 -15.99 24.09
CA LEU A 50 -15.89 -17.11 24.99
C LEU A 50 -15.26 -16.91 26.36
N THR A 51 -14.01 -16.45 26.36
CA THR A 51 -13.20 -16.18 27.56
C THR A 51 -13.47 -14.81 28.20
N LEU A 52 -14.30 -13.97 27.58
CA LEU A 52 -14.58 -12.62 28.08
C LEU A 52 -15.33 -12.66 29.43
N PRO A 53 -14.87 -11.93 30.46
CA PRO A 53 -15.55 -11.81 31.75
C PRO A 53 -17.02 -11.38 31.63
N THR A 54 -17.87 -11.91 32.50
CA THR A 54 -19.32 -11.62 32.48
C THR A 54 -19.64 -10.14 32.69
N SER A 55 -18.81 -9.41 33.44
CA SER A 55 -18.91 -7.95 33.59
C SER A 55 -18.72 -7.23 32.26
N LEU A 56 -17.68 -7.59 31.50
CA LEU A 56 -17.40 -7.01 30.18
C LEU A 56 -18.46 -7.41 29.14
N LYS A 57 -18.95 -8.66 29.17
CA LYS A 57 -20.08 -9.09 28.31
C LYS A 57 -21.31 -8.21 28.52
N LYS A 58 -21.66 -7.89 29.78
CA LYS A 58 -22.77 -6.99 30.10
C LYS A 58 -22.55 -5.56 29.59
N SER A 59 -21.30 -5.08 29.56
CA SER A 59 -20.95 -3.77 29.01
C SER A 59 -21.04 -3.69 27.48
N LEU A 60 -21.03 -4.83 26.78
CA LEU A 60 -21.17 -4.89 25.31
C LEU A 60 -22.63 -4.85 24.83
N SER A 61 -23.59 -5.07 25.74
CA SER A 61 -25.03 -4.92 25.46
C SER A 61 -25.51 -3.50 25.77
N SER A 62 -26.30 -2.93 24.86
CA SER A 62 -26.96 -1.64 25.04
C SER A 62 -28.31 -1.83 25.74
N PRO A 63 -28.72 -0.91 26.63
CA PRO A 63 -30.10 -0.88 27.13
C PRO A 63 -31.09 -0.41 26.05
N PHE A 64 -30.59 0.12 24.92
CA PHE A 64 -31.40 0.60 23.80
C PHE A 64 -31.51 -0.45 22.69
N PRO A 65 -32.60 -0.42 21.89
CA PRO A 65 -32.73 -1.30 20.74
C PRO A 65 -31.55 -1.16 19.77
N LEU A 66 -31.17 -2.27 19.14
CA LEU A 66 -30.18 -2.27 18.07
C LEU A 66 -30.54 -1.18 17.03
N PRO A 67 -29.56 -0.37 16.56
CA PRO A 67 -29.79 0.61 15.51
C PRO A 67 -30.40 -0.03 14.26
N SER A 68 -31.08 0.78 13.44
CA SER A 68 -31.62 0.30 12.17
C SER A 68 -30.50 -0.22 11.25
N ILE A 69 -30.82 -1.20 10.41
CA ILE A 69 -29.86 -1.78 9.45
C ILE A 69 -29.17 -0.72 8.58
N PRO A 70 -29.86 0.31 8.05
CA PRO A 70 -29.18 1.42 7.36
C PRO A 70 -28.17 2.18 8.23
N SER A 71 -28.47 2.37 9.52
CA SER A 71 -27.55 3.02 10.47
C SER A 71 -26.33 2.15 10.76
N LEU A 72 -26.51 0.83 10.91
CA LEU A 72 -25.41 -0.12 11.08
C LEU A 72 -24.52 -0.16 9.83
N THR A 73 -25.12 -0.20 8.65
CA THR A 73 -24.42 -0.16 7.35
C THR A 73 -23.61 1.13 7.21
N SER A 74 -24.22 2.28 7.47
CA SER A 74 -23.54 3.58 7.47
C SER A 74 -22.36 3.60 8.45
N SER A 75 -22.54 3.01 9.63
CA SER A 75 -21.47 2.89 10.62
C SER A 75 -20.32 1.97 10.21
N LEU A 76 -20.53 1.00 9.33
CA LEU A 76 -19.45 0.16 8.79
C LEU A 76 -18.71 0.87 7.64
N LEU A 77 -19.42 1.70 6.88
CA LEU A 77 -18.85 2.48 5.77
C LEU A 77 -18.17 3.79 6.24
N SER A 78 -18.26 4.12 7.52
CA SER A 78 -17.66 5.34 8.09
C SER A 78 -16.21 5.15 8.56
N PHE A 79 -15.65 3.94 8.47
CA PHE A 79 -14.27 3.69 8.90
C PHE A 79 -13.27 4.46 8.05
N SER A 80 -12.44 5.28 8.70
CA SER A 80 -11.36 6.03 8.08
C SER A 80 -10.06 5.85 8.84
N VAL A 81 -8.98 5.53 8.14
CA VAL A 81 -7.62 5.39 8.71
C VAL A 81 -6.92 6.75 8.71
N PRO A 82 -6.72 7.40 9.87
CA PRO A 82 -5.89 8.59 9.95
C PRO A 82 -4.41 8.22 9.80
N LEU A 83 -3.64 9.00 9.04
CA LEU A 83 -2.21 8.77 8.81
C LEU A 83 -1.42 10.04 9.09
N SER A 84 -0.50 9.96 10.04
CA SER A 84 0.35 11.08 10.44
C SER A 84 1.55 11.25 9.50
N LEU A 85 1.67 12.46 8.94
CA LEU A 85 2.78 12.89 8.08
C LEU A 85 3.50 14.06 8.75
N HIS A 86 4.78 13.85 9.07
CA HIS A 86 5.66 14.87 9.63
C HIS A 86 6.45 15.53 8.50
N ILE A 87 6.10 16.75 8.14
CA ILE A 87 6.78 17.54 7.11
C ILE A 87 7.82 18.42 7.78
N ARG A 88 9.07 18.28 7.35
CA ARG A 88 10.25 18.94 7.91
C ARG A 88 10.86 19.85 6.87
N LEU A 89 10.76 21.16 7.09
CA LEU A 89 11.28 22.20 6.20
C LEU A 89 12.75 22.45 6.54
N VAL A 90 13.66 22.05 5.65
CA VAL A 90 15.12 22.13 5.86
C VAL A 90 15.71 23.19 4.94
N GLY A 91 16.35 24.20 5.52
CA GLY A 91 16.95 25.31 4.77
C GLY A 91 16.02 26.51 4.64
N THR A 92 16.06 27.17 3.48
CA THR A 92 15.46 28.50 3.32
C THR A 92 14.01 28.39 2.85
N PHE A 93 13.05 28.67 3.73
CA PHE A 93 11.64 28.79 3.39
C PHE A 93 11.05 30.07 3.99
N PRO A 94 10.00 30.67 3.37
CA PRO A 94 9.26 31.77 3.97
C PRO A 94 8.78 31.45 5.40
N PRO A 95 8.80 32.38 6.37
CA PRO A 95 8.39 32.12 7.75
C PRO A 95 6.94 31.61 7.91
N ASN A 96 6.06 32.01 6.99
CA ASN A 96 4.65 31.58 6.94
C ASN A 96 4.42 30.26 6.16
N SER A 97 5.49 29.54 5.80
CA SER A 97 5.37 28.29 5.04
C SER A 97 4.53 27.22 5.76
N PRO A 98 4.72 26.95 7.06
CA PRO A 98 3.92 25.93 7.75
C PRO A 98 2.41 26.19 7.69
N SER A 99 1.97 27.43 7.92
CA SER A 99 0.55 27.78 7.91
C SER A 99 -0.05 27.75 6.50
N LEU A 100 0.68 28.23 5.48
CA LEU A 100 0.22 28.19 4.10
C LEU A 100 0.16 26.75 3.54
N LEU A 101 1.18 25.94 3.81
CA LEU A 101 1.18 24.52 3.43
C LEU A 101 0.03 23.77 4.10
N SER A 102 -0.16 23.99 5.41
CA SER A 102 -1.29 23.41 6.15
C SER A 102 -2.63 23.78 5.50
N SER A 103 -2.83 25.05 5.12
CA SER A 103 -4.05 25.51 4.46
C SER A 103 -4.30 24.84 3.11
N PHE A 104 -3.28 24.74 2.26
CA PHE A 104 -3.39 24.09 0.96
C PHE A 104 -3.64 22.59 1.06
N LEU A 105 -2.90 21.90 1.94
CA LEU A 105 -3.05 20.47 2.16
C LEU A 105 -4.41 20.12 2.77
N SER A 106 -4.91 20.94 3.69
CA SER A 106 -6.25 20.79 4.25
C SER A 106 -7.33 20.91 3.17
N SER A 107 -7.13 21.83 2.23
CA SER A 107 -8.04 22.00 1.08
C SER A 107 -7.99 20.82 0.12
N ALA A 108 -6.80 20.25 -0.12
CA ALA A 108 -6.62 19.07 -0.98
C ALA A 108 -7.18 17.79 -0.35
N SER A 109 -7.22 17.71 0.98
CA SER A 109 -7.70 16.53 1.74
C SER A 109 -9.22 16.33 1.75
N GLN A 110 -9.99 17.22 1.11
CA GLN A 110 -11.46 17.19 1.13
C GLN A 110 -12.01 16.96 -0.29
N PRO A 111 -13.02 16.08 -0.47
CA PRO A 111 -13.68 15.23 0.54
C PRO A 111 -12.83 14.03 0.98
N LEU A 112 -13.32 13.24 1.95
CA LEU A 112 -12.72 11.97 2.35
C LEU A 112 -12.47 11.05 1.15
N HIS A 113 -11.28 10.45 1.14
CA HIS A 113 -10.82 9.58 0.06
C HIS A 113 -10.88 8.12 0.48
N HIS A 114 -11.21 7.24 -0.47
CA HIS A 114 -11.20 5.79 -0.27
C HIS A 114 -9.88 5.21 -0.74
N PHE A 115 -9.48 4.09 -0.16
CA PHE A 115 -8.42 3.28 -0.78
C PHE A 115 -8.90 2.74 -2.13
N HIS A 116 -8.02 2.76 -3.13
CA HIS A 116 -8.37 2.43 -4.52
C HIS A 116 -7.71 1.16 -5.02
N VAL A 117 -8.29 0.57 -6.07
CA VAL A 117 -7.78 -0.63 -6.74
C VAL A 117 -7.59 -0.36 -8.24
N ILE A 118 -6.37 -0.56 -8.74
CA ILE A 118 -6.01 -0.43 -10.17
C ILE A 118 -5.86 -1.80 -10.84
N SER A 119 -6.85 -2.67 -10.65
CA SER A 119 -6.83 -4.01 -11.23
C SER A 119 -6.91 -3.91 -12.77
N PRO A 120 -6.06 -4.65 -13.52
CA PRO A 120 -6.18 -4.71 -14.98
C PRO A 120 -7.38 -5.58 -15.41
N PHE A 121 -7.93 -6.35 -14.48
CA PHE A 121 -9.15 -7.15 -14.65
C PHE A 121 -10.33 -6.30 -14.20
N HIS A 122 -11.39 -6.21 -15.01
CA HIS A 122 -12.63 -5.46 -14.72
C HIS A 122 -13.12 -5.71 -13.29
N PRO A 123 -12.74 -4.86 -12.31
CA PRO A 123 -13.21 -5.06 -10.96
C PRO A 123 -14.65 -4.53 -10.90
N PRO A 124 -15.53 -5.11 -10.08
CA PRO A 124 -16.87 -4.55 -9.92
C PRO A 124 -16.80 -3.11 -9.35
N PHE A 125 -15.75 -2.79 -8.58
CA PHE A 125 -15.49 -1.46 -8.00
C PHE A 125 -13.99 -1.15 -7.93
N HIS A 126 -13.62 0.12 -8.13
CA HIS A 126 -12.23 0.62 -8.00
C HIS A 126 -11.92 1.25 -6.63
N SER A 127 -12.84 1.13 -5.67
CA SER A 127 -12.70 1.65 -4.31
C SER A 127 -13.00 0.56 -3.29
N LEU A 128 -12.22 0.50 -2.23
CA LEU A 128 -12.54 -0.25 -1.01
C LEU A 128 -13.54 0.55 -0.16
N SER A 129 -14.27 -0.12 0.73
CA SER A 129 -15.21 0.49 1.68
C SER A 129 -14.53 1.36 2.75
N ILE A 130 -13.21 1.31 2.86
CA ILE A 130 -12.42 1.97 3.90
C ILE A 130 -11.86 3.28 3.36
N GLN A 131 -11.96 4.32 4.20
CA GLN A 131 -11.46 5.66 3.90
C GLN A 131 -10.09 5.89 4.53
N HIS A 132 -9.42 6.97 4.11
CA HIS A 132 -8.19 7.45 4.71
C HIS A 132 -8.19 8.97 4.85
N THR A 133 -7.49 9.44 5.88
CA THR A 133 -7.30 10.87 6.15
C THR A 133 -5.84 11.16 6.49
N PRO A 134 -5.22 12.18 5.89
CA PRO A 134 -3.90 12.62 6.32
C PRO A 134 -4.00 13.59 7.49
N HIS A 135 -3.07 13.47 8.44
CA HIS A 135 -2.79 14.46 9.47
C HIS A 135 -1.39 15.03 9.25
N PHE A 136 -1.29 16.32 8.95
CA PHE A 136 -0.03 16.96 8.60
C PHE A 136 0.53 17.75 9.77
N ASP A 137 1.71 17.36 10.26
CA ASP A 137 2.53 18.11 11.21
C ASP A 137 3.68 18.80 10.45
N ILE A 138 3.62 20.13 10.31
CA ILE A 138 4.56 20.89 9.48
C ILE A 138 5.43 21.79 10.37
N ALA A 139 6.73 21.55 10.36
CA ALA A 139 7.69 22.29 11.18
C ALA A 139 8.99 22.58 10.42
N PHE A 140 9.70 23.61 10.86
CA PHE A 140 11.07 23.87 10.44
C PHE A 140 12.03 22.92 11.17
N SER A 141 13.03 22.41 10.46
CA SER A 141 14.11 21.62 11.08
C SER A 141 15.14 22.52 11.76
N PRO A 142 15.95 21.97 12.69
CA PRO A 142 17.03 22.71 13.35
C PRO A 142 18.03 23.33 12.35
N PRO A 143 18.55 24.54 12.61
CA PRO A 143 19.56 25.18 11.74
C PRO A 143 20.84 24.34 11.57
N SER A 144 21.19 23.54 12.57
CA SER A 144 22.34 22.62 12.54
C SER A 144 22.23 21.61 11.40
N LEU A 145 21.05 21.03 11.17
CA LEU A 145 20.80 20.11 10.07
C LEU A 145 21.07 20.79 8.72
N THR A 146 20.58 22.03 8.58
CA THR A 146 20.79 22.84 7.36
C THR A 146 22.29 23.09 7.11
N SER A 147 23.05 23.46 8.15
CA SER A 147 24.50 23.70 7.99
C SER A 147 25.25 22.43 7.59
N THR A 148 24.97 21.30 8.23
CA THR A 148 25.66 20.04 7.96
C THR A 148 25.36 19.52 6.56
N LEU A 149 24.09 19.61 6.12
CA LEU A 149 23.70 19.26 4.75
C LEU A 149 24.37 20.18 3.73
N SER A 150 24.42 21.49 3.99
CA SER A 150 25.04 22.47 3.08
C SER A 150 26.54 22.24 2.93
N GLU A 151 27.26 21.95 4.02
CA GLU A 151 28.68 21.61 3.97
C GLU A 151 28.94 20.31 3.22
N SER A 152 28.16 19.25 3.50
CA SER A 152 28.27 17.96 2.82
C SER A 152 28.03 18.10 1.31
N LEU A 153 26.96 18.80 0.93
CA LEU A 153 26.62 19.02 -0.47
C LEU A 153 27.68 19.86 -1.20
N SER A 154 28.13 20.96 -0.59
CA SER A 154 29.18 21.81 -1.17
C SER A 154 30.48 21.03 -1.38
N SER A 155 30.84 20.18 -0.41
CA SER A 155 31.99 19.28 -0.50
C SER A 155 31.84 18.30 -1.66
N GLN A 156 30.69 17.66 -1.82
CA GLN A 156 30.43 16.72 -2.93
C GLN A 156 30.45 17.42 -4.29
N ILE A 157 29.83 18.59 -4.42
CA ILE A 157 29.84 19.37 -5.67
C ILE A 157 31.26 19.79 -6.06
N SER A 158 32.09 20.17 -5.09
CA SER A 158 33.49 20.56 -5.36
C SER A 158 34.37 19.40 -5.83
N LYS A 159 34.09 18.17 -5.34
CA LYS A 159 34.84 16.95 -5.68
C LYS A 159 34.35 16.31 -6.98
N SER A 160 33.09 16.54 -7.34
CA SER A 160 32.46 15.86 -8.48
C SER A 160 32.94 16.45 -9.81
N PRO A 161 33.51 15.62 -10.71
CA PRO A 161 33.92 16.09 -12.02
C PRO A 161 32.69 16.47 -12.87
N SER A 162 32.82 17.53 -13.66
CA SER A 162 31.79 17.89 -14.63
C SER A 162 31.66 16.80 -15.71
N SER A 163 30.43 16.41 -16.03
CA SER A 163 30.17 15.46 -17.12
C SER A 163 30.17 16.17 -18.47
N LEU A 164 30.76 15.55 -19.50
CA LEU A 164 30.63 16.01 -20.89
C LEU A 164 29.25 15.69 -21.49
N ARG A 165 28.52 14.76 -20.88
CA ARG A 165 27.27 14.21 -21.44
C ARG A 165 26.01 14.70 -20.70
N SER A 166 26.15 15.33 -19.53
CA SER A 166 25.04 15.81 -18.69
C SER A 166 25.34 17.21 -18.20
N SER A 167 24.32 18.07 -18.18
CA SER A 167 24.37 19.37 -17.53
C SER A 167 24.37 19.26 -16.00
N LEU A 168 23.84 18.18 -15.44
CA LEU A 168 23.76 17.90 -14.00
C LEU A 168 24.99 17.12 -13.53
N LEU A 169 25.56 17.53 -12.39
CA LEU A 169 26.49 16.71 -11.63
C LEU A 169 25.77 15.53 -10.97
N SER A 170 26.40 14.35 -11.00
CA SER A 170 25.94 13.16 -10.29
C SER A 170 26.50 13.18 -8.86
N ILE A 171 25.62 13.26 -7.86
CA ILE A 171 25.98 13.23 -6.45
C ILE A 171 25.44 11.93 -5.82
N PRO A 172 26.22 11.16 -5.06
CA PRO A 172 25.69 9.97 -4.39
C PRO A 172 24.63 10.34 -3.35
N PHE A 173 23.40 9.79 -3.48
CA PHE A 173 22.29 10.07 -2.55
C PHE A 173 22.66 9.76 -1.08
N SER A 174 23.50 8.75 -0.86
CA SER A 174 23.93 8.27 0.45
C SER A 174 24.63 9.35 1.30
N SER A 175 25.27 10.33 0.66
CA SER A 175 25.96 11.44 1.36
C SER A 175 24.99 12.39 2.06
N ILE A 176 23.75 12.48 1.57
CA ILE A 176 22.68 13.27 2.14
C ILE A 176 21.81 12.39 3.04
N ASP A 177 21.47 11.19 2.56
CA ASP A 177 20.64 10.26 3.32
C ASP A 177 21.24 9.90 4.68
N SER A 178 22.58 9.73 4.79
CA SER A 178 23.21 9.43 6.08
C SER A 178 22.97 10.52 7.14
N ILE A 179 22.89 11.78 6.70
CA ILE A 179 22.65 12.93 7.59
C ILE A 179 21.17 12.98 7.99
N VAL A 180 20.26 12.88 7.01
CA VAL A 180 18.81 12.86 7.27
C VAL A 180 18.42 11.66 8.13
N SER A 181 19.02 10.50 7.91
CA SER A 181 18.83 9.28 8.71
C SER A 181 19.24 9.47 10.18
N SER A 182 20.29 10.26 10.43
CA SER A 182 20.72 10.58 11.80
C SER A 182 19.72 11.49 12.50
N ASP A 183 19.20 12.50 11.78
CA ASP A 183 18.19 13.41 12.30
C ASP A 183 16.86 12.69 12.58
N PHE A 184 16.38 11.90 11.62
CA PHE A 184 15.18 11.07 11.78
C PHE A 184 15.26 10.16 13.01
N ARG A 185 16.40 9.50 13.24
CA ARG A 185 16.59 8.65 14.43
C ARG A 185 16.56 9.46 15.71
N SER A 186 17.21 10.62 15.75
CA SER A 186 17.20 11.51 16.90
C SER A 186 15.78 11.99 17.24
N GLU A 187 14.99 12.40 16.23
CA GLU A 187 13.62 12.86 16.45
C GLU A 187 12.70 11.72 16.89
N ASN A 188 12.87 10.53 16.30
CA ASN A 188 12.04 9.39 16.62
C ASN A 188 12.37 8.74 17.98
N GLU A 189 13.64 8.72 18.39
CA GLU A 189 14.07 8.18 19.71
C GLU A 189 13.59 9.05 20.88
N HIS A 190 13.57 10.37 20.72
CA HIS A 190 13.20 11.29 21.80
C HIS A 190 11.70 11.47 21.99
N GLU A 191 10.91 11.30 20.93
CA GLU A 191 9.48 11.62 20.96
C GLU A 191 8.56 10.44 20.59
N ASN A 192 9.11 9.27 20.26
CA ASN A 192 8.37 8.06 19.85
C ASN A 192 7.21 8.42 18.89
N ARG A 193 7.52 9.21 17.86
CA ARG A 193 6.51 9.76 16.95
C ARG A 193 6.07 8.69 15.97
N ASP A 194 4.82 8.27 16.09
CA ASP A 194 4.18 7.41 15.09
C ASP A 194 3.88 8.23 13.83
N GLY A 195 4.40 7.78 12.69
CA GLY A 195 4.11 8.43 11.41
C GLY A 195 5.23 8.28 10.38
N ILE A 196 5.12 9.08 9.32
CA ILE A 196 6.06 9.08 8.20
C ILE A 196 6.63 10.48 8.03
N PHE A 197 7.94 10.58 7.87
CA PHE A 197 8.64 11.86 7.76
C PHE A 197 8.93 12.22 6.30
N ILE A 198 8.64 13.47 5.93
CA ILE A 198 8.98 14.04 4.63
C ILE A 198 9.87 15.26 4.87
N TYR A 199 11.14 15.14 4.52
CA TYR A 199 12.10 16.24 4.57
C TYR A 199 12.08 17.00 3.24
N LEU A 200 11.67 18.26 3.28
CA LEU A 200 11.74 19.16 2.14
C LEU A 200 13.00 20.01 2.26
N ILE A 201 13.99 19.70 1.43
CA ILE A 201 15.31 20.32 1.47
C ILE A 201 15.36 21.46 0.46
N ASN A 202 15.71 22.65 0.92
CA ASN A 202 16.02 23.80 0.08
C ASN A 202 17.23 24.56 0.65
N LEU A 203 18.43 24.14 0.25
CA LEU A 203 19.69 24.74 0.70
C LEU A 203 20.09 25.98 -0.12
N GLY A 204 19.22 26.42 -1.03
CA GLY A 204 19.48 27.55 -1.92
C GLY A 204 20.39 27.20 -3.11
N PRO A 205 20.70 28.19 -3.96
CA PRO A 205 21.46 28.00 -5.19
C PRO A 205 22.86 27.47 -4.93
N GLN A 206 23.29 26.49 -5.73
CA GLN A 206 24.63 25.91 -5.69
C GLN A 206 25.48 26.38 -6.87
N SER A 207 26.80 26.19 -6.78
CA SER A 207 27.76 26.63 -7.82
C SER A 207 27.57 25.93 -9.17
N LYS A 208 27.03 24.70 -9.16
CA LYS A 208 26.71 23.90 -10.35
C LYS A 208 25.39 23.16 -10.12
N PRO A 209 24.56 22.97 -11.16
CA PRO A 209 23.36 22.17 -11.05
C PRO A 209 23.73 20.70 -10.83
N TYR A 210 22.95 20.01 -10.00
CA TYR A 210 23.26 18.67 -9.51
C TYR A 210 21.97 17.87 -9.36
N ALA A 211 22.11 16.55 -9.34
CA ALA A 211 21.06 15.61 -8.98
C ALA A 211 21.69 14.34 -8.40
N TYR A 212 20.88 13.51 -7.76
CA TYR A 212 21.34 12.36 -7.02
C TYR A 212 21.36 11.10 -7.88
N SER A 213 22.46 10.36 -7.83
CA SER A 213 22.53 8.99 -8.35
C SER A 213 22.21 7.99 -7.25
N TYR A 214 21.59 6.89 -7.66
CA TYR A 214 21.19 5.76 -6.81
C TYR A 214 21.85 4.45 -7.23
N SER A 215 22.71 4.50 -8.25
CA SER A 215 23.46 3.35 -8.72
C SER A 215 24.94 3.55 -8.42
N ASP A 216 25.66 2.45 -8.24
CA ASP A 216 27.12 2.47 -8.10
C ASP A 216 27.81 2.57 -9.47
N SER A 217 27.04 2.72 -10.56
CA SER A 217 27.50 2.63 -11.94
C SER A 217 27.41 3.99 -12.64
N ASP A 218 28.53 4.45 -13.18
CA ASP A 218 28.52 5.67 -13.99
C ASP A 218 27.79 5.45 -15.32
N SER A 219 27.08 6.49 -15.77
CA SER A 219 26.53 6.54 -17.11
C SER A 219 27.61 6.30 -18.17
N SER A 220 27.32 5.43 -19.15
CA SER A 220 28.20 5.10 -20.26
C SER A 220 27.52 5.34 -21.61
N ALA A 221 28.08 4.81 -22.71
CA ALA A 221 27.44 4.91 -24.03
C ALA A 221 26.27 3.91 -24.21
N GLY A 222 26.26 2.82 -23.44
CA GLY A 222 25.21 1.79 -23.47
C GLY A 222 24.42 1.69 -22.16
N PHE A 223 24.62 2.62 -21.24
CA PHE A 223 23.93 2.65 -19.96
C PHE A 223 23.67 4.10 -19.55
N THR A 224 22.44 4.38 -19.14
CA THR A 224 22.02 5.71 -18.71
C THR A 224 21.58 5.62 -17.25
N ASP A 225 22.38 6.22 -16.37
CA ASP A 225 22.02 6.37 -14.95
C ASP A 225 21.09 7.58 -14.79
N CYS A 226 19.84 7.34 -14.40
CA CYS A 226 18.84 8.39 -14.24
C CYS A 226 19.00 9.05 -12.87
N LEU A 227 19.40 10.32 -12.89
CA LEU A 227 19.60 11.12 -11.69
C LEU A 227 18.28 11.69 -11.20
N GLY A 228 18.07 11.74 -9.88
CA GLY A 228 16.85 12.23 -9.25
C GLY A 228 17.03 13.22 -8.11
N THR A 229 15.92 13.67 -7.57
CA THR A 229 15.86 14.69 -6.51
C THR A 229 15.20 14.19 -5.24
N ILE A 230 14.82 12.90 -5.23
CA ILE A 230 14.01 12.29 -4.18
C ILE A 230 14.65 11.01 -3.66
N HIS A 231 14.51 10.69 -2.38
CA HIS A 231 14.93 9.40 -1.86
C HIS A 231 13.94 8.90 -0.82
N ALA A 232 13.43 7.69 -1.03
CA ALA A 232 12.64 6.97 -0.05
C ALA A 232 13.53 5.96 0.68
N SER A 233 13.65 6.10 2.00
CA SER A 233 14.55 5.27 2.81
C SER A 233 14.00 3.85 3.03
N LYS A 234 14.83 2.96 3.57
CA LYS A 234 14.36 1.70 4.15
C LYS A 234 13.50 1.92 5.40
N ASN A 235 13.69 3.04 6.10
CA ASN A 235 12.90 3.48 7.25
C ASN A 235 11.79 4.45 6.81
N ARG A 236 10.82 4.73 7.68
CA ARG A 236 9.63 5.58 7.40
C ARG A 236 9.93 7.07 7.27
N TYR A 237 10.94 7.42 6.48
CA TYR A 237 11.20 8.79 6.05
C TYR A 237 11.58 8.82 4.57
N LEU A 238 11.37 9.97 3.96
CA LEU A 238 11.87 10.31 2.63
C LEU A 238 12.34 11.76 2.63
N TRP A 239 13.21 12.10 1.69
CA TRP A 239 13.60 13.48 1.45
C TRP A 239 13.43 13.86 0.00
N ILE A 240 13.11 15.14 -0.22
CA ILE A 240 12.95 15.77 -1.52
C ILE A 240 13.83 17.01 -1.51
N ASP A 241 14.84 17.02 -2.36
CA ASP A 241 15.67 18.20 -2.58
C ASP A 241 15.06 19.06 -3.68
N LEU A 242 14.48 20.17 -3.26
CA LEU A 242 13.80 21.11 -4.14
C LEU A 242 14.80 21.96 -4.94
N ALA A 243 16.06 22.05 -4.50
CA ALA A 243 17.11 22.79 -5.20
C ALA A 243 17.90 21.92 -6.18
N ALA A 244 17.82 20.59 -6.08
CA ALA A 244 18.38 19.66 -7.05
C ALA A 244 17.60 19.68 -8.38
N GLY A 245 18.30 19.44 -9.49
CA GLY A 245 17.74 19.45 -10.85
C GLY A 245 18.05 20.73 -11.65
N PRO A 246 17.19 21.10 -12.63
CA PRO A 246 15.94 20.43 -12.97
C PRO A 246 16.17 19.05 -13.60
N VAL A 247 15.36 18.07 -13.21
CA VAL A 247 15.35 16.71 -13.79
C VAL A 247 14.17 16.56 -14.75
N ASP A 248 14.29 15.65 -15.71
CA ASP A 248 13.26 15.32 -16.68
C ASP A 248 13.20 13.81 -16.91
N TYR A 249 11.99 13.26 -16.99
CA TYR A 249 11.73 11.83 -17.17
C TYR A 249 10.53 11.62 -18.07
N GLY A 250 10.50 10.53 -18.80
CA GLY A 250 9.29 10.07 -19.46
C GLY A 250 9.54 9.48 -20.84
N PRO A 251 8.46 9.13 -21.55
CA PRO A 251 8.51 8.74 -22.95
C PRO A 251 9.29 9.75 -23.82
N ALA A 252 10.14 9.25 -24.70
CA ALA A 252 11.06 10.05 -25.51
C ALA A 252 10.37 10.97 -26.54
N LEU A 253 9.19 10.57 -27.02
CA LEU A 253 8.45 11.28 -28.06
C LEU A 253 7.29 12.08 -27.47
N SER A 254 6.36 11.37 -26.83
CA SER A 254 5.17 11.91 -26.19
C SER A 254 4.49 10.78 -25.40
N GLY A 255 3.83 11.11 -24.30
CA GLY A 255 3.03 10.15 -23.53
C GLY A 255 2.60 10.70 -22.19
N ASP A 256 1.77 9.94 -21.49
CA ASP A 256 1.29 10.30 -20.16
C ASP A 256 2.41 10.21 -19.12
N GLY A 257 2.30 11.02 -18.07
CA GLY A 257 3.22 11.02 -16.92
C GLY A 257 4.60 11.60 -17.18
N VAL A 258 4.85 12.16 -18.37
CA VAL A 258 6.11 12.87 -18.67
C VAL A 258 6.34 13.96 -17.63
N LEU A 259 7.53 13.94 -17.04
CA LEU A 259 8.11 15.04 -16.30
C LEU A 259 8.88 15.93 -17.29
N PRO A 260 8.28 17.02 -17.80
CA PRO A 260 8.90 17.82 -18.83
C PRO A 260 10.10 18.60 -18.27
N ARG A 261 11.07 18.87 -19.15
CA ARG A 261 12.08 19.90 -18.88
C ARG A 261 11.39 21.26 -18.74
N GLY A 262 11.51 21.90 -17.59
CA GLY A 262 11.07 23.29 -17.38
C GLY A 262 9.99 23.48 -16.33
N GLU A 263 9.26 24.59 -16.42
CA GLU A 263 8.61 25.27 -15.27
C GLU A 263 7.28 24.69 -14.79
N PHE A 264 6.75 23.66 -15.47
CA PHE A 264 5.36 23.20 -15.31
C PHE A 264 5.18 22.06 -14.29
N HIS A 265 6.28 21.52 -13.75
CA HIS A 265 6.21 20.45 -12.74
C HIS A 265 6.59 20.95 -11.34
N PRO A 266 5.95 20.47 -10.26
CA PRO A 266 6.29 20.84 -8.88
C PRO A 266 7.77 20.67 -8.51
N LEU A 267 8.43 19.62 -9.02
CA LEU A 267 9.88 19.41 -8.82
C LEU A 267 10.77 20.47 -9.49
N ALA A 268 10.24 21.18 -10.49
CA ALA A 268 10.94 22.28 -11.16
C ALA A 268 10.54 23.66 -10.62
N ALA A 269 9.68 23.73 -9.59
CA ALA A 269 9.14 24.99 -9.09
C ALA A 269 10.20 25.97 -8.57
N PHE A 270 11.35 25.46 -8.12
CA PHE A 270 12.49 26.26 -7.65
C PHE A 270 13.51 26.60 -8.74
N HIS A 271 13.33 26.07 -9.96
CA HIS A 271 14.22 26.30 -11.11
C HIS A 271 13.62 27.26 -12.16
N SER A 272 12.34 27.61 -12.02
CA SER A 272 11.61 28.54 -12.90
C SER A 272 11.79 30.02 -12.52
N ARG A 273 11.29 30.95 -13.36
CA ARG A 273 11.19 32.40 -13.03
C ARG A 273 10.59 32.66 -11.64
N GLN A 274 10.90 33.84 -11.06
CA GLN A 274 10.41 34.28 -9.74
C GLN A 274 8.90 34.04 -9.57
N LYS A 275 8.54 32.97 -8.85
CA LYS A 275 7.18 32.68 -8.41
C LYS A 275 6.87 33.47 -7.16
N SER A 276 5.59 33.84 -6.98
CA SER A 276 5.13 34.33 -5.68
C SER A 276 5.31 33.23 -4.62
N GLN A 277 5.53 33.60 -3.36
CA GLN A 277 5.62 32.64 -2.26
C GLN A 277 4.40 31.69 -2.22
N LYS A 278 3.21 32.23 -2.52
CA LYS A 278 1.96 31.47 -2.56
C LYS A 278 1.96 30.41 -3.67
N SER A 279 2.44 30.76 -4.87
CA SER A 279 2.53 29.82 -6.00
C SER A 279 3.55 28.72 -5.71
N LEU A 280 4.71 29.08 -5.16
CA LEU A 280 5.75 28.12 -4.80
C LEU A 280 5.24 27.08 -3.79
N LEU A 281 4.57 27.54 -2.73
CA LEU A 281 4.03 26.66 -1.70
C LEU A 281 2.83 25.84 -2.18
N ALA A 282 2.08 26.32 -3.19
CA ALA A 282 1.04 25.52 -3.84
C ALA A 282 1.64 24.34 -4.61
N ASP A 283 2.74 24.57 -5.35
CA ASP A 283 3.46 23.50 -6.04
C ASP A 283 4.03 22.48 -5.04
N VAL A 284 4.68 22.95 -3.97
CA VAL A 284 5.17 22.08 -2.89
C VAL A 284 4.04 21.29 -2.24
N SER A 285 2.86 21.90 -2.02
CA SER A 285 1.69 21.20 -1.48
C SER A 285 1.19 20.11 -2.43
N SER A 286 1.19 20.37 -3.73
CA SER A 286 0.85 19.37 -4.75
C SER A 286 1.83 18.19 -4.73
N LEU A 287 3.12 18.45 -4.51
CA LEU A 287 4.15 17.42 -4.41
C LEU A 287 3.96 16.56 -3.15
N ILE A 288 3.73 17.18 -1.99
CA ILE A 288 3.42 16.48 -0.74
C ILE A 288 2.16 15.62 -0.91
N TRP A 289 1.12 16.15 -1.55
CA TRP A 289 -0.13 15.43 -1.81
C TRP A 289 0.09 14.23 -2.74
N SER A 290 0.85 14.40 -3.82
CA SER A 290 1.23 13.29 -4.71
C SER A 290 2.03 12.22 -3.96
N ALA A 291 2.99 12.62 -3.11
CA ALA A 291 3.75 11.70 -2.27
C ALA A 291 2.83 10.91 -1.34
N TYR A 292 1.87 11.59 -0.70
CA TYR A 292 0.86 10.94 0.13
C TYR A 292 0.08 9.88 -0.67
N GLN A 293 -0.47 10.24 -1.83
CA GLN A 293 -1.31 9.33 -2.63
C GLN A 293 -0.53 8.15 -3.20
N VAL A 294 0.71 8.35 -3.61
CA VAL A 294 1.47 7.35 -4.36
C VAL A 294 2.36 6.50 -3.48
N LEU A 295 2.96 7.08 -2.45
CA LEU A 295 3.93 6.38 -1.60
C LEU A 295 3.32 5.92 -0.28
N LEU A 296 2.38 6.67 0.28
CA LEU A 296 1.86 6.41 1.62
C LEU A 296 0.50 5.74 1.59
N VAL A 297 -0.39 6.10 0.68
CA VAL A 297 -1.68 5.40 0.45
C VAL A 297 -1.83 4.95 -1.01
N PRO A 298 -0.84 4.19 -1.56
CA PRO A 298 -0.92 3.73 -2.93
C PRO A 298 -2.21 2.97 -3.19
N SER A 299 -2.69 3.05 -4.43
CA SER A 299 -3.72 2.13 -4.90
C SER A 299 -3.22 0.69 -4.81
N LEU A 300 -4.11 -0.25 -4.50
CA LEU A 300 -3.80 -1.67 -4.56
C LEU A 300 -3.78 -2.10 -6.03
N ARG A 301 -2.79 -2.89 -6.43
CA ARG A 301 -2.77 -3.50 -7.77
C ARG A 301 -3.88 -4.53 -7.91
N ILE A 302 -4.05 -5.37 -6.89
CA ILE A 302 -5.12 -6.35 -6.74
C ILE A 302 -5.44 -6.49 -5.25
N PRO A 303 -6.67 -6.85 -4.86
CA PRO A 303 -6.95 -7.32 -3.50
C PRO A 303 -6.16 -8.61 -3.22
N VAL A 304 -5.57 -8.70 -2.04
CA VAL A 304 -4.74 -9.85 -1.64
C VAL A 304 -5.26 -10.43 -0.33
N PRO A 305 -5.77 -11.68 -0.32
CA PRO A 305 -6.16 -12.33 0.92
C PRO A 305 -4.92 -12.65 1.77
N PHE A 306 -5.12 -12.74 3.08
CA PHE A 306 -4.08 -13.19 4.00
C PHE A 306 -3.90 -14.70 3.91
N GLU A 307 -2.65 -15.14 3.73
CA GLU A 307 -2.28 -16.56 3.71
C GLU A 307 -1.01 -16.77 4.55
N ASN A 308 -0.98 -17.84 5.36
CA ASN A 308 0.15 -18.14 6.25
C ASN A 308 1.38 -18.65 5.49
N SER A 309 1.19 -19.25 4.33
CA SER A 309 2.30 -19.82 3.55
C SER A 309 2.24 -19.35 2.11
N LEU A 310 3.30 -18.65 1.71
CA LEU A 310 3.50 -18.03 0.41
C LEU A 310 4.64 -18.77 -0.31
N LEU A 311 4.40 -19.18 -1.54
CA LEU A 311 5.39 -19.85 -2.38
C LEU A 311 5.55 -19.13 -3.71
N VAL A 312 6.77 -18.71 -4.03
CA VAL A 312 7.13 -18.24 -5.38
C VAL A 312 7.80 -19.40 -6.12
N GLN A 313 7.23 -19.80 -7.25
CA GLN A 313 7.75 -20.87 -8.10
C GLN A 313 8.36 -20.26 -9.36
N PHE A 314 9.69 -20.22 -9.42
CA PHE A 314 10.40 -19.84 -10.64
C PHE A 314 10.39 -21.00 -11.63
N ILE A 315 9.89 -20.74 -12.83
CA ILE A 315 9.79 -21.69 -13.93
C ILE A 315 10.64 -21.13 -15.07
N HIS A 316 11.90 -21.57 -15.13
CA HIS A 316 12.88 -21.11 -16.12
C HIS A 316 12.78 -21.97 -17.38
N VAL A 317 12.18 -21.41 -18.43
CA VAL A 317 12.04 -22.04 -19.73
C VAL A 317 13.23 -21.65 -20.60
N ARG A 318 14.13 -22.59 -20.86
CA ARG A 318 15.36 -22.38 -21.63
C ARG A 318 15.20 -22.88 -23.06
N SER A 319 15.50 -22.04 -24.04
CA SER A 319 15.67 -22.45 -25.44
C SER A 319 17.15 -22.73 -25.71
N GLY A 320 17.53 -23.99 -25.93
CA GLY A 320 18.90 -24.41 -26.28
C GLY A 320 19.74 -24.99 -25.12
N SER A 321 20.77 -25.75 -25.49
CA SER A 321 21.60 -26.59 -24.60
C SER A 321 22.82 -25.90 -23.97
N ALA A 322 23.22 -24.72 -24.46
CA ALA A 322 24.40 -24.01 -23.95
C ALA A 322 24.03 -23.21 -22.70
N ARG A 323 24.62 -23.56 -21.53
CA ARG A 323 24.54 -22.75 -20.30
C ARG A 323 25.18 -21.38 -20.55
N ASP A 324 24.55 -20.31 -20.08
CA ASP A 324 25.16 -18.97 -20.12
C ASP A 324 26.48 -18.98 -19.33
N SER A 325 27.43 -18.13 -19.71
CA SER A 325 28.59 -17.85 -18.86
C SER A 325 28.11 -17.35 -17.50
N SER A 326 28.86 -17.63 -16.43
CA SER A 326 28.45 -17.32 -15.04
C SER A 326 28.12 -15.84 -14.78
N SER A 327 28.58 -14.93 -15.65
CA SER A 327 28.30 -13.49 -15.59
C SER A 327 26.90 -13.09 -16.11
N ASP A 328 26.29 -13.89 -16.98
CA ASP A 328 25.06 -13.54 -17.73
C ASP A 328 23.85 -14.39 -17.26
N ALA A 329 24.08 -15.23 -16.25
CA ALA A 329 23.07 -16.08 -15.64
C ALA A 329 22.15 -15.27 -14.72
N LEU A 330 20.86 -15.56 -14.77
CA LEU A 330 19.86 -14.95 -13.89
C LEU A 330 20.12 -15.34 -12.43
N ASP A 331 20.31 -14.35 -11.56
CA ASP A 331 20.59 -14.59 -10.15
C ASP A 331 19.31 -14.64 -9.32
N TRP A 332 18.73 -15.84 -9.21
CA TRP A 332 17.57 -16.11 -8.37
C TRP A 332 17.81 -15.72 -6.90
N LYS A 333 19.03 -15.87 -6.38
CA LYS A 333 19.33 -15.53 -4.99
C LYS A 333 19.29 -14.03 -4.75
N LYS A 334 19.59 -13.22 -5.76
CA LYS A 334 19.41 -11.76 -5.68
C LYS A 334 17.94 -11.38 -5.53
N ILE A 335 17.04 -12.05 -6.28
CA ILE A 335 15.58 -11.86 -6.19
C ILE A 335 15.05 -12.35 -4.84
N GLU A 336 15.41 -13.58 -4.44
CA GLU A 336 15.03 -14.16 -3.15
C GLU A 336 15.45 -13.24 -1.99
N ARG A 337 16.70 -12.74 -2.03
CA ARG A 337 17.21 -11.82 -1.02
C ARG A 337 16.39 -10.54 -1.01
N ALA A 338 16.18 -9.87 -2.15
CA ALA A 338 15.40 -8.63 -2.19
C ALA A 338 13.98 -8.77 -1.61
N LEU A 339 13.35 -9.93 -1.78
CA LEU A 339 12.01 -10.25 -1.26
C LEU A 339 12.01 -10.77 0.19
N SER A 340 13.16 -11.23 0.70
CA SER A 340 13.28 -11.77 2.06
C SER A 340 14.00 -10.82 3.03
N GLU A 341 14.72 -9.83 2.51
CA GLU A 341 15.56 -8.93 3.29
C GLU A 341 14.72 -8.10 4.27
N ASP A 342 15.19 -8.03 5.51
CA ASP A 342 14.61 -7.29 6.64
C ASP A 342 13.20 -7.73 7.09
N GLY A 343 12.64 -8.85 6.59
CA GLY A 343 11.28 -9.30 6.97
C GLY A 343 10.17 -8.26 6.70
N GLY A 344 10.45 -7.28 5.85
CA GLY A 344 9.64 -6.08 5.71
C GLY A 344 8.30 -6.30 4.99
N LEU A 345 8.20 -7.34 4.16
CA LEU A 345 7.00 -7.65 3.35
C LEU A 345 5.98 -8.53 4.06
N LEU A 346 6.44 -9.39 4.97
CA LEU A 346 5.62 -10.40 5.61
C LEU A 346 4.97 -9.84 6.86
N LEU A 347 3.68 -10.09 7.02
CA LEU A 347 3.03 -9.99 8.31
C LEU A 347 3.46 -11.16 9.19
N ARG A 348 3.29 -11.03 10.51
CA ARG A 348 3.65 -12.08 11.47
C ARG A 348 3.02 -13.40 11.06
N ASP A 349 3.83 -14.45 11.20
CA ASP A 349 3.50 -15.85 10.93
C ASP A 349 3.32 -16.22 9.45
N GLN A 350 3.46 -15.26 8.53
CA GLN A 350 3.63 -15.60 7.12
C GLN A 350 5.01 -16.19 6.89
N THR A 351 5.06 -17.24 6.08
CA THR A 351 6.30 -17.86 5.60
C THR A 351 6.40 -17.67 4.10
N LEU A 352 7.56 -17.21 3.63
CA LEU A 352 7.85 -17.10 2.20
C LEU A 352 8.88 -18.15 1.82
N ARG A 353 8.55 -18.95 0.81
CA ARG A 353 9.45 -19.95 0.23
C ARG A 353 9.59 -19.75 -1.27
N PHE A 354 10.69 -20.27 -1.78
CA PHE A 354 11.02 -20.21 -3.20
C PHE A 354 11.33 -21.62 -3.70
N LYS A 355 10.80 -21.95 -4.87
CA LYS A 355 11.17 -23.15 -5.63
C LYS A 355 11.59 -22.74 -7.02
N ASN A 356 12.56 -23.45 -7.59
CA ASN A 356 13.07 -23.21 -8.93
C ASN A 356 12.97 -24.49 -9.74
N TYR A 357 12.40 -24.37 -10.94
CA TYR A 357 12.21 -25.43 -11.92
C TYR A 357 12.86 -24.97 -13.23
N GLU A 358 13.62 -25.84 -13.88
CA GLU A 358 14.24 -25.57 -15.17
C GLU A 358 13.62 -26.51 -16.22
N ILE A 359 13.09 -25.94 -17.30
CA ILE A 359 12.40 -26.65 -18.38
C ILE A 359 13.14 -26.39 -19.69
N LEU A 360 13.49 -27.45 -20.41
CA LEU A 360 14.08 -27.36 -21.75
C LEU A 360 12.98 -27.29 -22.81
N SER A 361 12.98 -26.21 -23.61
CA SER A 361 11.95 -25.93 -24.63
C SER A 361 11.87 -26.98 -25.74
N ASP A 362 12.95 -27.73 -26.00
CA ASP A 362 13.03 -28.72 -27.09
C ASP A 362 12.21 -30.01 -26.80
N SER A 363 11.75 -30.17 -25.57
CA SER A 363 10.91 -31.28 -25.14
C SER A 363 9.45 -30.83 -25.00
N GLY A 364 8.72 -30.74 -26.11
CA GLY A 364 7.28 -30.42 -26.10
C GLY A 364 6.39 -31.39 -25.28
N GLN A 365 6.90 -32.59 -24.95
CA GLN A 365 6.31 -33.50 -23.98
C GLN A 365 6.64 -33.16 -22.52
N ALA A 366 7.83 -32.61 -22.22
CA ALA A 366 8.22 -32.17 -20.88
C ALA A 366 7.37 -30.99 -20.41
N PHE A 367 7.05 -30.05 -21.31
CA PHE A 367 6.15 -28.94 -20.99
C PHE A 367 4.76 -29.41 -20.53
N ARG A 368 4.31 -30.61 -20.93
CA ARG A 368 3.03 -31.18 -20.48
C ARG A 368 3.16 -32.04 -19.22
N SER A 369 4.22 -32.83 -19.07
CA SER A 369 4.45 -33.63 -17.87
C SER A 369 4.91 -32.80 -16.67
N GLU A 370 5.59 -31.67 -16.90
CA GLU A 370 5.99 -30.71 -15.87
C GLU A 370 4.96 -29.60 -15.69
N ALA A 371 3.99 -29.39 -16.61
CA ALA A 371 2.81 -28.58 -16.32
C ALA A 371 1.83 -29.27 -15.34
N GLU A 372 1.98 -30.58 -15.12
CA GLU A 372 1.51 -31.28 -13.91
C GLU A 372 2.46 -31.01 -12.72
N MET A 373 3.00 -29.79 -12.60
CA MET A 373 3.75 -29.40 -11.40
C MET A 373 2.88 -29.76 -10.19
N PRO A 374 3.43 -30.41 -9.15
CA PRO A 374 2.67 -30.66 -7.95
C PRO A 374 2.16 -29.31 -7.46
N VAL A 375 0.84 -29.13 -7.51
CA VAL A 375 0.17 -28.12 -6.71
C VAL A 375 0.49 -28.55 -5.30
N ASP A 376 1.49 -27.93 -4.68
CA ASP A 376 1.73 -28.14 -3.26
C ASP A 376 0.50 -27.58 -2.55
N ASN A 377 -0.43 -28.47 -2.24
CA ASN A 377 -1.62 -28.17 -1.44
C ASN A 377 -1.24 -27.72 -0.02
N ASP A 378 0.03 -27.83 0.36
CA ASP A 378 0.58 -27.39 1.64
C ASP A 378 0.72 -25.86 1.74
N PHE A 379 0.64 -25.12 0.62
CA PHE A 379 0.74 -23.65 0.63
C PHE A 379 -0.62 -22.98 0.38
N GLY A 380 -0.90 -21.93 1.16
CA GLY A 380 -2.12 -21.12 0.99
C GLY A 380 -2.10 -20.29 -0.30
N ARG A 381 -0.93 -19.73 -0.66
CA ARG A 381 -0.75 -19.01 -1.93
C ARG A 381 0.50 -19.42 -2.68
N VAL A 382 0.32 -19.84 -3.93
CA VAL A 382 1.41 -20.15 -4.87
C VAL A 382 1.39 -19.14 -6.01
N LEU A 383 2.55 -18.55 -6.31
CA LEU A 383 2.76 -17.64 -7.44
C LEU A 383 3.78 -18.24 -8.42
N PRO A 384 3.33 -18.80 -9.56
CA PRO A 384 4.22 -19.17 -10.66
C PRO A 384 4.81 -17.93 -11.35
N VAL A 385 6.11 -17.98 -11.61
CA VAL A 385 6.91 -16.96 -12.30
C VAL A 385 7.59 -17.61 -13.49
N TYR A 386 7.00 -17.44 -14.67
CA TYR A 386 7.52 -17.97 -15.92
C TYR A 386 8.59 -17.05 -16.49
N VAL A 387 9.80 -17.57 -16.69
CA VAL A 387 10.90 -16.84 -17.32
C VAL A 387 11.27 -17.53 -18.61
N PHE A 388 10.92 -16.91 -19.74
CA PHE A 388 11.28 -17.37 -21.07
C PHE A 388 12.67 -16.84 -21.43
N ASP A 389 13.67 -17.70 -21.34
CA ASP A 389 15.05 -17.44 -21.71
C ASP A 389 15.30 -17.94 -23.13
N LEU A 390 15.10 -17.03 -24.07
CA LEU A 390 15.07 -17.35 -25.48
C LEU A 390 16.46 -17.17 -26.09
N ASP A 391 16.94 -18.23 -26.74
CA ASP A 391 18.04 -18.16 -27.71
C ASP A 391 17.56 -17.46 -28.99
N TYR A 392 17.26 -16.17 -28.86
CA TYR A 392 16.76 -15.31 -29.92
C TYR A 392 17.58 -14.02 -29.93
N ASN A 393 18.13 -13.65 -31.08
CA ASN A 393 19.07 -12.53 -31.21
C ASN A 393 18.36 -11.17 -31.34
N ASN A 394 17.10 -11.16 -31.75
CA ASN A 394 16.31 -9.93 -31.79
C ASN A 394 15.74 -9.66 -30.40
N HIS A 395 15.61 -8.37 -30.05
CA HIS A 395 14.97 -7.99 -28.80
C HIS A 395 13.50 -8.39 -28.82
N LEU A 396 13.06 -9.01 -27.74
CA LEU A 396 11.67 -9.27 -27.47
C LEU A 396 11.34 -8.70 -26.10
N LEU A 397 10.35 -7.83 -26.07
CA LEU A 397 9.74 -7.29 -24.86
C LEU A 397 8.27 -7.70 -24.86
N LEU A 398 7.74 -8.00 -23.68
CA LEU A 398 6.31 -8.10 -23.47
C LEU A 398 5.70 -6.73 -23.70
N ASP A 399 4.49 -6.68 -24.28
CA ASP A 399 3.72 -5.47 -24.57
C ASP A 399 4.48 -4.31 -25.25
N ARG A 400 5.61 -4.62 -25.91
CA ARG A 400 6.61 -3.70 -26.46
C ARG A 400 7.50 -3.00 -25.43
N TYR A 401 7.13 -2.91 -24.15
CA TYR A 401 7.85 -2.08 -23.18
C TYR A 401 8.50 -2.87 -22.05
N HIS A 402 7.92 -4.00 -21.64
CA HIS A 402 8.30 -4.64 -20.39
C HIS A 402 9.06 -5.95 -20.59
N GLN A 403 10.10 -6.17 -19.77
CA GLN A 403 10.74 -7.48 -19.66
C GLN A 403 9.95 -8.45 -18.76
N SER A 404 9.10 -7.92 -17.87
CA SER A 404 8.33 -8.70 -16.90
C SER A 404 6.96 -8.04 -16.68
N VAL A 405 5.89 -8.83 -16.72
CA VAL A 405 4.50 -8.39 -16.55
C VAL A 405 3.84 -9.21 -15.46
N ALA A 406 3.13 -8.52 -14.56
CA ALA A 406 2.39 -9.09 -13.45
C ALA A 406 0.92 -9.30 -13.79
N PHE A 407 0.41 -10.51 -13.55
CA PHE A 407 -1.01 -10.87 -13.60
C PHE A 407 -1.53 -11.14 -12.17
N LYS A 408 -2.80 -11.54 -12.03
CA LYS A 408 -3.42 -11.79 -10.70
C LYS A 408 -2.74 -12.94 -9.96
N ASP A 409 -2.36 -13.96 -10.70
CA ASP A 409 -2.01 -15.30 -10.25
C ASP A 409 -0.71 -15.82 -10.87
N MET A 410 -0.04 -15.03 -11.71
CA MET A 410 1.24 -15.40 -12.31
C MET A 410 2.08 -14.16 -12.67
N VAL A 411 3.37 -14.38 -12.91
CA VAL A 411 4.28 -13.43 -13.53
C VAL A 411 4.85 -14.06 -14.80
N ILE A 412 4.96 -13.28 -15.87
CA ILE A 412 5.62 -13.68 -17.11
C ILE A 412 6.77 -12.72 -17.37
N ALA A 413 7.94 -13.26 -17.65
CA ALA A 413 9.12 -12.50 -18.04
C ALA A 413 9.82 -13.11 -19.26
N VAL A 414 10.53 -12.27 -19.99
CA VAL A 414 11.27 -12.64 -21.19
C VAL A 414 12.67 -12.05 -21.17
N ARG A 415 13.67 -12.87 -21.50
CA ARG A 415 15.02 -12.43 -21.86
C ARG A 415 15.44 -13.02 -23.19
N THR A 416 16.27 -12.29 -23.91
CA THR A 416 16.80 -12.65 -25.23
C THR A 416 18.33 -12.61 -25.20
N ARG A 417 19.00 -13.13 -26.24
CA ARG A 417 20.48 -13.13 -26.30
C ARG A 417 21.07 -11.73 -26.34
N ASN A 418 20.37 -10.79 -26.95
CA ASN A 418 20.83 -9.42 -27.02
C ASN A 418 20.96 -8.85 -25.60
N THR A 419 22.00 -8.07 -25.36
CA THR A 419 22.33 -7.57 -24.02
C THR A 419 21.74 -6.19 -23.73
N GLN A 420 21.44 -5.41 -24.77
CA GLN A 420 20.94 -4.04 -24.62
C GLN A 420 20.05 -3.62 -25.79
N THR A 421 18.98 -2.87 -25.52
CA THR A 421 18.18 -2.16 -26.54
C THR A 421 18.00 -0.71 -26.17
N VAL A 422 17.83 0.15 -27.18
CA VAL A 422 17.34 1.51 -26.95
C VAL A 422 15.90 1.42 -26.46
N SER A 423 15.60 2.16 -25.40
CA SER A 423 14.29 2.25 -24.80
C SER A 423 13.50 3.43 -25.37
N ASP A 424 12.16 3.34 -25.32
CA ASP A 424 11.26 4.44 -25.68
C ASP A 424 11.22 5.54 -24.60
N TYR A 425 12.05 5.44 -23.55
CA TYR A 425 12.15 6.39 -22.45
C TYR A 425 13.41 7.27 -22.52
N THR A 426 13.29 8.47 -21.97
CA THR A 426 14.40 9.40 -21.74
C THR A 426 14.45 9.82 -20.28
N CYS A 427 15.65 10.02 -19.75
CA CYS A 427 15.86 10.65 -18.46
C CYS A 427 17.04 11.63 -18.52
N ASN A 428 16.89 12.77 -17.85
CA ASN A 428 17.87 13.85 -17.81
C ASN A 428 18.31 14.27 -19.24
N GLY A 429 17.35 14.22 -20.17
CA GLY A 429 17.41 14.26 -21.64
C GLY A 429 18.52 13.48 -22.32
N ARG A 430 18.70 12.25 -21.87
CA ARG A 430 19.36 11.18 -22.61
C ARG A 430 18.38 10.06 -22.86
N HIS A 431 18.56 9.35 -23.99
CA HIS A 431 17.85 8.10 -24.22
C HIS A 431 18.28 7.05 -23.20
N MET A 432 17.31 6.26 -22.74
CA MET A 432 17.58 5.13 -21.88
C MET A 432 17.93 3.89 -22.70
N PHE A 433 18.73 3.02 -22.09
CA PHE A 433 19.04 1.70 -22.61
C PHE A 433 18.50 0.67 -21.63
N THR A 434 17.75 -0.30 -22.14
CA THR A 434 17.27 -1.43 -21.34
C THR A 434 18.28 -2.57 -21.46
N GLN A 435 18.81 -3.03 -20.33
CA GLN A 435 19.68 -4.20 -20.27
C GLN A 435 18.83 -5.47 -20.32
N THR A 436 18.68 -6.05 -21.51
CA THR A 436 17.71 -7.14 -21.77
C THR A 436 18.03 -8.46 -21.08
N ARG A 437 19.26 -8.64 -20.57
CA ARG A 437 19.68 -9.79 -19.76
C ARG A 437 19.47 -9.59 -18.25
N SER A 438 19.37 -8.35 -17.78
CA SER A 438 19.13 -8.00 -16.38
C SER A 438 17.63 -8.09 -16.08
N LEU A 439 17.20 -9.17 -15.43
CA LEU A 439 15.78 -9.45 -15.15
C LEU A 439 15.40 -9.34 -13.67
N GLU A 440 16.37 -9.29 -12.78
CA GLU A 440 16.15 -9.36 -11.33
C GLU A 440 15.21 -8.25 -10.86
N ARG A 441 15.42 -7.01 -11.34
CA ARG A 441 14.64 -5.86 -10.90
C ARG A 441 13.22 -5.89 -11.44
N PRO A 442 12.99 -6.06 -12.76
CA PRO A 442 11.64 -6.26 -13.29
C PRO A 442 10.88 -7.41 -12.59
N LEU A 443 11.55 -8.53 -12.31
CA LEU A 443 10.94 -9.67 -11.61
C LEU A 443 10.52 -9.33 -10.18
N VAL A 444 11.38 -8.67 -9.39
CA VAL A 444 11.01 -8.19 -8.04
C VAL A 444 9.77 -7.29 -8.12
N GLY A 445 9.74 -6.33 -9.04
CA GLY A 445 8.59 -5.45 -9.24
C GLY A 445 7.30 -6.19 -9.63
N SER A 446 7.37 -7.18 -10.53
CA SER A 446 6.20 -7.96 -10.93
C SER A 446 5.72 -8.91 -9.81
N ILE A 447 6.63 -9.52 -9.06
CA ILE A 447 6.28 -10.37 -7.92
C ILE A 447 5.60 -9.55 -6.82
N LEU A 448 6.07 -8.33 -6.52
CA LEU A 448 5.42 -7.44 -5.56
C LEU A 448 3.96 -7.13 -5.93
N GLN A 449 3.69 -6.91 -7.21
CA GLN A 449 2.35 -6.68 -7.74
C GLN A 449 1.44 -7.90 -7.57
N SER A 450 1.90 -9.08 -8.00
CA SER A 450 1.07 -10.29 -7.98
C SER A 450 0.94 -10.89 -6.58
N MET A 451 2.01 -10.97 -5.80
CA MET A 451 2.01 -11.64 -4.49
C MET A 451 1.45 -10.74 -3.37
N TRP A 452 1.69 -9.44 -3.40
CA TRP A 452 1.28 -8.52 -2.32
C TRP A 452 0.38 -7.37 -2.76
N GLY A 453 0.03 -7.28 -4.05
CA GLY A 453 -0.86 -6.23 -4.53
C GLY A 453 -0.21 -4.84 -4.50
N VAL A 454 1.11 -4.73 -4.41
CA VAL A 454 1.83 -3.46 -4.38
C VAL A 454 1.77 -2.82 -5.77
N SER A 455 1.16 -1.63 -5.88
CA SER A 455 1.13 -0.88 -7.15
C SER A 455 2.52 -0.33 -7.51
N PRO A 456 2.88 -0.30 -8.80
CA PRO A 456 4.00 0.50 -9.27
C PRO A 456 3.90 1.95 -8.82
N THR A 457 5.04 2.55 -8.45
CA THR A 457 5.09 3.91 -7.91
C THR A 457 4.76 5.00 -8.91
N HIS A 458 4.63 4.72 -10.21
CA HIS A 458 4.10 5.69 -11.18
C HIS A 458 2.61 5.54 -11.46
N LEU A 459 1.90 4.61 -10.83
CA LEU A 459 0.49 4.36 -11.12
C LEU A 459 -0.39 4.82 -9.96
N LEU A 460 -1.45 5.55 -10.30
CA LEU A 460 -2.45 6.03 -9.35
C LEU A 460 -3.85 5.89 -9.96
N TRP A 461 -4.84 5.44 -9.19
CA TRP A 461 -6.24 5.54 -9.62
C TRP A 461 -6.76 6.97 -9.47
N SER A 462 -7.40 7.52 -10.50
CA SER A 462 -8.12 8.78 -10.40
C SER A 462 -9.62 8.57 -10.50
N PRO A 463 -10.38 8.72 -9.40
CA PRO A 463 -11.84 8.67 -9.45
C PRO A 463 -12.47 9.73 -10.37
N ARG A 464 -11.80 10.89 -10.50
CA ARG A 464 -12.28 11.98 -11.36
C ARG A 464 -12.19 11.64 -12.84
N HIS A 465 -11.10 10.99 -13.25
CA HIS A 465 -10.89 10.60 -14.65
C HIS A 465 -11.46 9.20 -14.93
N ASN A 466 -11.84 8.47 -13.88
CA ASN A 466 -12.25 7.07 -13.94
C ASN A 466 -11.21 6.21 -14.70
N SER A 467 -9.93 6.48 -14.43
CA SER A 467 -8.81 5.83 -15.10
C SER A 467 -7.58 5.76 -14.19
N THR A 468 -6.66 4.87 -14.53
CA THR A 468 -5.32 4.86 -13.96
C THR A 468 -4.49 5.95 -14.63
N LEU A 469 -3.91 6.83 -13.82
CA LEU A 469 -2.97 7.86 -14.25
C LEU A 469 -1.53 7.34 -14.11
N VAL A 470 -0.68 7.83 -15.01
CA VAL A 470 0.76 7.60 -14.98
C VAL A 470 1.45 8.88 -14.51
N ASP A 471 2.32 8.79 -13.52
CA ASP A 471 3.16 9.88 -13.01
C ASP A 471 4.56 9.36 -12.69
N TYR A 472 5.54 9.67 -13.54
CA TYR A 472 6.91 9.17 -13.38
C TYR A 472 7.72 9.90 -12.30
N THR A 473 7.15 10.88 -11.60
CA THR A 473 7.78 11.58 -10.47
C THR A 473 8.42 10.62 -9.46
N TRP A 474 7.75 9.50 -9.19
CA TRP A 474 8.14 8.53 -8.17
C TRP A 474 8.76 7.24 -8.73
N SER A 475 9.22 7.26 -9.99
CA SER A 475 9.84 6.10 -10.67
C SER A 475 11.37 6.11 -10.67
N VAL A 476 11.97 6.96 -9.85
CA VAL A 476 13.43 7.06 -9.64
C VAL A 476 13.74 6.81 -8.16
N GLY A 477 14.98 6.46 -7.84
CA GLY A 477 15.41 6.22 -6.47
C GLY A 477 15.29 4.77 -6.04
N GLN A 478 15.04 4.52 -4.75
CA GLN A 478 15.00 3.18 -4.18
C GLN A 478 13.64 2.50 -4.41
N THR A 479 13.40 2.08 -5.65
CA THR A 479 12.17 1.39 -6.06
C THR A 479 12.48 0.40 -7.17
N PRO A 480 11.93 -0.83 -7.14
CA PRO A 480 12.05 -1.76 -8.26
C PRO A 480 11.13 -1.40 -9.43
N PHE A 481 10.27 -0.39 -9.28
CA PHE A 481 9.26 0.00 -10.26
C PHE A 481 9.73 1.09 -11.22
N GLY A 482 9.10 1.09 -12.38
CA GLY A 482 9.36 2.08 -13.42
C GLY A 482 10.67 1.82 -14.19
N PRO A 483 10.92 2.60 -15.24
CA PRO A 483 12.11 2.45 -16.06
C PRO A 483 13.31 3.25 -15.50
N PHE A 484 13.10 4.23 -14.63
CA PHE A 484 14.13 5.21 -14.22
C PHE A 484 14.90 4.84 -12.94
N SER A 485 14.70 3.64 -12.41
CA SER A 485 15.45 3.13 -11.27
C SER A 485 16.12 1.80 -11.60
N GLU A 486 17.36 1.66 -11.16
CA GLU A 486 18.13 0.42 -11.19
C GLU A 486 18.13 -0.31 -9.84
N SER A 487 17.40 0.20 -8.85
CA SER A 487 17.42 -0.35 -7.49
C SER A 487 16.58 -1.62 -7.38
N LEU A 488 17.21 -2.68 -6.87
CA LEU A 488 16.53 -3.90 -6.41
C LEU A 488 16.02 -3.78 -4.97
N SER A 489 16.56 -2.81 -4.22
CA SER A 489 16.27 -2.65 -2.80
C SER A 489 14.89 -2.04 -2.60
N LEU A 490 14.17 -2.54 -1.60
CA LEU A 490 12.84 -2.06 -1.25
C LEU A 490 12.94 -0.96 -0.19
N SER A 491 12.28 0.17 -0.44
CA SER A 491 12.08 1.22 0.56
C SER A 491 10.92 0.85 1.50
N PHE A 492 10.70 1.64 2.55
CA PHE A 492 9.54 1.48 3.43
C PHE A 492 8.21 1.54 2.65
N VAL A 493 8.17 2.25 1.52
CA VAL A 493 6.98 2.41 0.68
C VAL A 493 6.45 1.06 0.21
N GLN A 494 7.32 0.23 -0.38
CA GLN A 494 6.90 -1.09 -0.87
C GLN A 494 6.63 -2.06 0.28
N LYS A 495 7.43 -1.98 1.36
CA LYS A 495 7.28 -2.82 2.55
C LYS A 495 5.94 -2.59 3.27
N ASP A 496 5.62 -1.33 3.57
CA ASP A 496 4.37 -0.95 4.23
C ASP A 496 3.17 -1.17 3.30
N ALA A 497 3.30 -0.92 1.99
CA ALA A 497 2.22 -1.19 1.03
C ALA A 497 1.89 -2.68 0.95
N ALA A 498 2.88 -3.57 1.01
CA ALA A 498 2.67 -5.02 0.98
C ALA A 498 1.81 -5.49 2.17
N LYS A 499 2.17 -5.07 3.39
CA LYS A 499 1.43 -5.37 4.61
C LYS A 499 0.03 -4.75 4.62
N ARG A 500 -0.05 -3.47 4.26
CA ARG A 500 -1.31 -2.73 4.25
C ARG A 500 -2.30 -3.30 3.24
N SER A 501 -1.85 -3.72 2.06
CA SER A 501 -2.74 -4.30 1.02
C SER A 501 -3.48 -5.53 1.52
N VAL A 502 -2.80 -6.39 2.29
CA VAL A 502 -3.41 -7.56 2.93
C VAL A 502 -4.46 -7.14 3.96
N LEU A 503 -4.09 -6.23 4.86
CA LEU A 503 -4.97 -5.78 5.95
C LEU A 503 -6.20 -5.03 5.44
N LEU A 504 -6.04 -4.17 4.43
CA LEU A 504 -7.15 -3.47 3.79
C LEU A 504 -8.07 -4.45 3.06
N THR A 505 -7.53 -5.50 2.43
CA THR A 505 -8.34 -6.55 1.80
C THR A 505 -9.15 -7.31 2.84
N MET A 506 -8.52 -7.73 3.94
CA MET A 506 -9.20 -8.41 5.06
C MET A 506 -10.30 -7.53 5.65
N MET A 507 -9.99 -6.27 5.96
CA MET A 507 -10.95 -5.35 6.57
C MET A 507 -12.11 -5.04 5.61
N ASN A 508 -11.83 -4.87 4.32
CA ASN A 508 -12.87 -4.67 3.31
C ASN A 508 -13.79 -5.90 3.25
N TYR A 509 -13.22 -7.12 3.24
CA TYR A 509 -13.98 -8.36 3.29
C TYR A 509 -14.86 -8.45 4.54
N SER A 510 -14.32 -8.11 5.73
CA SER A 510 -15.11 -8.11 6.98
C SER A 510 -16.27 -7.12 6.92
N ILE A 511 -16.06 -5.92 6.38
CA ILE A 511 -17.09 -4.90 6.22
C ILE A 511 -18.16 -5.38 5.23
N THR A 512 -17.78 -5.81 4.03
CA THR A 512 -18.75 -6.22 3.01
C THR A 512 -19.55 -7.44 3.46
N SER A 513 -18.90 -8.42 4.09
CA SER A 513 -19.58 -9.60 4.63
C SER A 513 -20.56 -9.26 5.75
N ALA A 514 -20.21 -8.29 6.61
CA ALA A 514 -21.11 -7.81 7.64
C ALA A 514 -22.33 -7.06 7.04
N ILE A 515 -22.12 -6.29 5.97
CA ILE A 515 -23.21 -5.62 5.23
C ILE A 515 -24.12 -6.67 4.58
N ASP A 516 -23.57 -7.65 3.87
CA ASP A 516 -24.33 -8.75 3.25
C ASP A 516 -25.19 -9.49 4.28
N PHE A 517 -24.64 -9.73 5.48
CA PHE A 517 -25.37 -10.32 6.60
C PHE A 517 -26.52 -9.42 7.09
N LEU A 518 -26.29 -8.12 7.25
CA LEU A 518 -27.32 -7.17 7.67
C LEU A 518 -28.46 -7.08 6.63
N GLU A 519 -28.13 -7.03 5.34
CA GLU A 519 -29.11 -7.06 4.25
C GLU A 519 -29.93 -8.35 4.29
N ALA A 520 -29.28 -9.50 4.48
CA ALA A 520 -29.98 -10.76 4.62
C ALA A 520 -30.92 -10.78 5.86
N ILE A 521 -30.54 -10.17 6.98
CA ILE A 521 -31.45 -10.00 8.12
C ILE A 521 -32.66 -9.15 7.74
N ALA A 522 -32.45 -8.04 7.02
CA ALA A 522 -33.53 -7.14 6.59
C ALA A 522 -34.56 -7.89 5.74
N GLU A 523 -34.08 -8.67 4.76
CA GLU A 523 -34.92 -9.46 3.85
C GLU A 523 -35.78 -10.51 4.58
N HIS A 524 -35.28 -11.08 5.68
CA HIS A 524 -35.97 -12.13 6.43
C HIS A 524 -36.83 -11.59 7.60
N GLY A 525 -37.12 -10.29 7.59
CA GLY A 525 -38.06 -9.66 8.51
C GLY A 525 -37.46 -9.16 9.82
N GLY A 526 -36.14 -8.97 9.86
CA GLY A 526 -35.41 -8.33 10.95
C GLY A 526 -34.82 -9.30 11.98
N ASP A 527 -33.88 -8.79 12.77
CA ASP A 527 -33.12 -9.49 13.81
C ASP A 527 -34.04 -10.17 14.84
N ARG A 528 -35.12 -9.49 15.26
CA ARG A 528 -36.09 -10.01 16.25
C ARG A 528 -36.88 -11.23 15.76
N LYS A 529 -37.09 -11.37 14.45
CA LYS A 529 -37.76 -12.56 13.87
C LYS A 529 -36.78 -13.69 13.62
N LEU A 530 -35.52 -13.33 13.32
CA LEU A 530 -34.47 -14.27 12.97
C LEU A 530 -33.85 -14.94 14.21
N LEU A 531 -33.74 -14.20 15.32
CA LEU A 531 -33.02 -14.61 16.53
C LEU A 531 -33.97 -14.90 17.70
N LYS A 532 -33.74 -16.01 18.40
CA LYS A 532 -34.37 -16.26 19.73
C LYS A 532 -33.86 -15.24 20.74
N GLN A 533 -34.62 -14.96 21.82
CA GLN A 533 -34.27 -13.91 22.80
C GLN A 533 -32.85 -14.03 23.39
N ASN A 534 -32.42 -15.24 23.71
CA ASN A 534 -31.07 -15.55 24.18
C ASN A 534 -30.00 -15.46 23.08
N GLN A 535 -30.34 -15.72 21.82
CA GLN A 535 -29.43 -15.53 20.68
C GLN A 535 -29.30 -14.05 20.30
N HIS A 536 -30.36 -13.26 20.51
CA HIS A 536 -30.40 -11.82 20.26
C HIS A 536 -29.41 -11.07 21.14
N LEU A 537 -29.37 -11.37 22.44
CA LEU A 537 -28.40 -10.77 23.37
C LEU A 537 -26.95 -11.08 22.98
N VAL A 538 -26.65 -12.34 22.66
CA VAL A 538 -25.28 -12.75 22.26
C VAL A 538 -24.88 -12.09 20.94
N PHE A 539 -25.81 -12.03 19.99
CA PHE A 539 -25.60 -11.33 18.73
C PHE A 539 -25.27 -9.86 18.95
N GLU A 540 -26.04 -9.16 19.79
CA GLU A 540 -25.79 -7.74 20.09
C GLU A 540 -24.39 -7.54 20.71
N GLN A 541 -24.03 -8.35 21.71
CA GLN A 541 -22.73 -8.25 22.36
C GLN A 541 -21.57 -8.51 21.38
N ARG A 542 -21.70 -9.52 20.52
CA ARG A 542 -20.70 -9.85 19.50
C ARG A 542 -20.63 -8.82 18.37
N TRP A 543 -21.76 -8.23 17.99
CA TRP A 543 -21.79 -7.14 17.01
C TRP A 543 -21.05 -5.91 17.53
N THR A 544 -21.29 -5.54 18.80
CA THR A 544 -20.54 -4.47 19.47
C THR A 544 -19.05 -4.79 19.53
N LEU A 545 -18.69 -6.03 19.90
CA LEU A 545 -17.30 -6.47 19.97
C LEU A 545 -16.62 -6.48 18.59
N PHE A 546 -17.31 -6.96 17.55
CA PHE A 546 -16.86 -6.95 16.16
C PHE A 546 -16.50 -5.53 15.72
N LYS A 547 -17.43 -4.60 15.88
CA LYS A 547 -17.21 -3.19 15.53
C LYS A 547 -16.04 -2.61 16.33
N TYR A 548 -15.99 -2.87 17.64
CA TYR A 548 -14.90 -2.41 18.49
C TYR A 548 -13.52 -2.94 18.02
N LYS A 549 -13.43 -4.21 17.61
CA LYS A 549 -12.20 -4.77 17.05
C LYS A 549 -11.83 -4.12 15.71
N LEU A 550 -12.81 -3.81 14.84
CA LEU A 550 -12.54 -3.05 13.60
C LEU A 550 -12.03 -1.62 13.89
N ASP A 551 -12.63 -0.91 14.85
CA ASP A 551 -12.13 0.38 15.35
C ASP A 551 -10.67 0.27 15.81
N LYS A 552 -10.33 -0.78 16.56
CA LYS A 552 -8.95 -1.03 17.03
C LYS A 552 -7.99 -1.42 15.92
N ALA A 553 -8.47 -2.13 14.90
CA ALA A 553 -7.69 -2.39 13.68
C ALA A 553 -7.37 -1.08 12.94
N VAL A 554 -8.34 -0.16 12.82
CA VAL A 554 -8.12 1.18 12.25
C VAL A 554 -7.10 1.97 13.06
N SER A 555 -7.21 1.95 14.39
CA SER A 555 -6.24 2.61 15.27
C SER A 555 -4.84 2.01 15.13
N ALA A 556 -4.70 0.68 15.06
CA ALA A 556 -3.41 0.05 14.83
C ALA A 556 -2.83 0.42 13.45
N LEU A 557 -3.66 0.43 12.40
CA LEU A 557 -3.27 0.88 11.06
C LEU A 557 -2.81 2.35 11.04
N SER A 558 -3.43 3.23 11.82
CA SER A 558 -3.03 4.64 11.89
C SER A 558 -1.65 4.86 12.51
N HIS A 559 -1.26 3.97 13.44
CA HIS A 559 0.07 3.94 14.02
C HIS A 559 1.05 3.08 13.20
N LEU A 560 0.61 2.57 12.04
CA LEU A 560 1.38 1.66 11.19
C LEU A 560 1.87 0.40 11.94
N ASP A 561 1.11 -0.02 12.96
CA ASP A 561 1.27 -1.27 13.69
C ASP A 561 0.46 -2.36 12.97
N PHE A 562 1.07 -2.89 11.91
CA PHE A 562 0.44 -3.88 11.05
C PHE A 562 0.15 -5.20 11.76
N GLU A 563 0.91 -5.54 12.80
CA GLU A 563 0.74 -6.81 13.51
C GLU A 563 -0.43 -6.74 14.48
N MET A 564 -0.58 -5.63 15.20
CA MET A 564 -1.75 -5.42 16.04
C MET A 564 -3.02 -5.29 15.19
N ALA A 565 -2.94 -4.63 14.02
CA ALA A 565 -4.04 -4.57 13.07
C ALA A 565 -4.45 -5.97 12.58
N LEU A 566 -3.48 -6.83 12.24
CA LEU A 566 -3.74 -8.21 11.85
C LEU A 566 -4.45 -8.98 12.95
N TYR A 567 -3.97 -8.88 14.20
CA TYR A 567 -4.58 -9.53 15.35
C TYR A 567 -6.06 -9.14 15.50
N TYR A 568 -6.37 -7.84 15.45
CA TYR A 568 -7.75 -7.39 15.62
C TYR A 568 -8.67 -7.83 14.47
N LEU A 569 -8.17 -7.85 13.23
CA LEU A 569 -8.93 -8.34 12.07
C LEU A 569 -9.17 -9.86 12.13
N LYS A 570 -8.17 -10.66 12.52
CA LYS A 570 -8.36 -12.10 12.76
C LYS A 570 -9.31 -12.36 13.92
N SER A 571 -9.18 -11.58 15.00
CA SER A 571 -10.05 -11.71 16.17
C SER A 571 -11.51 -11.32 15.87
N SER A 572 -11.74 -10.33 14.99
CA SER A 572 -13.09 -9.91 14.61
C SER A 572 -13.79 -10.93 13.70
N ASP A 573 -13.03 -11.73 12.95
CA ASP A 573 -13.55 -12.79 12.10
C ASP A 573 -14.37 -13.82 12.89
N HIS A 574 -14.00 -14.15 14.14
CA HIS A 574 -14.80 -15.04 15.00
C HIS A 574 -16.22 -14.50 15.23
N ASP A 575 -16.37 -13.19 15.44
CA ASP A 575 -17.67 -12.57 15.66
C ASP A 575 -18.52 -12.54 14.37
N LEU A 576 -17.87 -12.35 13.22
CA LEU A 576 -18.50 -12.39 11.91
C LEU A 576 -18.92 -13.82 11.49
N ARG A 577 -18.09 -14.82 11.78
CA ARG A 577 -18.43 -16.24 11.59
C ARG A 577 -19.62 -16.65 12.44
N PHE A 578 -19.66 -16.22 13.71
CA PHE A 578 -20.83 -16.43 14.55
C PHE A 578 -22.09 -15.84 13.92
N ALA A 579 -22.05 -14.60 13.44
CA ALA A 579 -23.18 -13.98 12.76
C ALA A 579 -23.61 -14.78 11.50
N SER A 580 -22.65 -15.19 10.69
CA SER A 580 -22.89 -16.00 9.48
C SER A 580 -23.54 -17.35 9.80
N SER A 581 -23.09 -18.04 10.86
CA SER A 581 -23.65 -19.31 11.32
C SER A 581 -25.13 -19.19 11.75
N LEU A 582 -25.50 -18.06 12.38
CA LEU A 582 -26.89 -17.79 12.76
C LEU A 582 -27.80 -17.65 11.53
N LEU A 583 -27.33 -16.94 10.50
CA LEU A 583 -28.04 -16.80 9.24
C LEU A 583 -28.20 -18.15 8.54
N CYS A 584 -27.14 -18.96 8.51
CA CYS A 584 -27.19 -20.31 7.95
C CYS A 584 -28.26 -21.17 8.64
N LEU A 585 -28.24 -21.25 9.98
CA LEU A 585 -29.21 -22.02 10.75
C LEU A 585 -30.65 -21.58 10.50
N PHE A 586 -30.86 -20.27 10.37
CA PHE A 586 -32.17 -19.73 10.05
C PHE A 586 -32.64 -20.15 8.65
N LYS A 587 -31.76 -20.03 7.63
CA LYS A 587 -32.06 -20.50 6.27
C LYS A 587 -32.37 -22.00 6.24
N LYS A 588 -31.56 -22.84 6.91
CA LYS A 588 -31.82 -24.29 7.08
C LYS A 588 -33.21 -24.54 7.68
N ARG A 589 -33.58 -23.84 8.78
CA ARG A 589 -34.91 -23.98 9.40
C ARG A 589 -36.05 -23.60 8.47
N GLN A 590 -35.92 -22.52 7.69
CA GLN A 590 -36.94 -22.14 6.71
C GLN A 590 -37.10 -23.18 5.61
N THR A 591 -35.99 -23.70 5.08
CA THR A 591 -36.00 -24.76 4.06
C THR A 591 -36.71 -26.01 4.57
N VAL A 592 -36.40 -26.45 5.79
CA VAL A 592 -37.10 -27.58 6.43
C VAL A 592 -38.60 -27.30 6.61
N GLN A 593 -38.98 -26.10 7.05
CA GLN A 593 -40.40 -25.73 7.17
C GLN A 593 -41.15 -25.73 5.83
N LYS A 594 -40.51 -25.28 4.74
CA LYS A 594 -41.09 -25.33 3.38
C LYS A 594 -41.26 -26.77 2.90
N LEU A 595 -40.26 -27.63 3.15
CA LEU A 595 -40.31 -29.07 2.86
C LEU A 595 -41.44 -29.77 3.62
N VAL A 596 -41.56 -29.53 4.93
CA VAL A 596 -42.62 -30.12 5.78
C VAL A 596 -44.02 -29.65 5.35
N ARG A 597 -44.15 -28.45 4.77
CA ARG A 597 -45.42 -27.91 4.25
C ARG A 597 -45.75 -28.37 2.82
N GLY A 598 -44.97 -29.29 2.24
CA GLY A 598 -45.22 -29.81 0.89
C GLY A 598 -45.04 -28.78 -0.23
N GLN A 599 -44.35 -27.66 0.03
CA GLN A 599 -44.08 -26.65 -0.99
C GLN A 599 -42.91 -27.11 -1.87
N LYS A 600 -43.08 -27.07 -3.20
CA LYS A 600 -41.97 -27.33 -4.15
C LYS A 600 -40.86 -26.31 -3.92
N LEU A 601 -39.64 -26.78 -3.67
CA LEU A 601 -38.43 -25.96 -3.72
C LEU A 601 -38.22 -25.55 -5.19
N VAL A 602 -38.52 -24.30 -5.50
CA VAL A 602 -38.07 -23.69 -6.76
C VAL A 602 -36.62 -23.28 -6.51
N THR A 603 -35.70 -24.06 -7.06
CA THR A 603 -34.26 -23.79 -7.04
C THR A 603 -34.00 -22.48 -7.78
N TYR A 604 -33.61 -21.43 -7.06
CA TYR A 604 -32.84 -20.33 -7.62
C TYR A 604 -31.61 -20.15 -6.75
N GLN A 605 -30.47 -20.48 -7.37
CA GLN A 605 -29.13 -20.53 -6.79
C GLN A 605 -28.66 -19.15 -6.32
N LYS A 606 -28.42 -19.04 -5.02
CA LYS A 606 -27.20 -18.45 -4.45
C LYS A 606 -27.03 -19.07 -3.06
N GLU A 607 -26.80 -20.38 -3.06
CA GLU A 607 -26.44 -21.10 -1.83
C GLU A 607 -25.09 -20.56 -1.38
N ILE A 608 -25.12 -19.71 -0.34
CA ILE A 608 -23.96 -19.59 0.55
C ILE A 608 -23.78 -21.01 1.09
N LEU A 609 -22.73 -21.71 0.65
CA LEU A 609 -22.32 -22.95 1.29
C LEU A 609 -22.17 -22.65 2.78
N CYS A 610 -23.05 -23.21 3.59
CA CYS A 610 -22.76 -23.33 5.01
C CYS A 610 -21.65 -24.36 5.12
N ASP A 611 -20.45 -23.95 5.51
CA ASP A 611 -19.34 -24.87 5.67
C ASP A 611 -19.63 -25.79 6.87
N ASP A 612 -19.28 -27.08 6.80
CA ASP A 612 -19.61 -28.08 7.82
C ASP A 612 -18.95 -27.79 9.18
N GLY A 613 -17.93 -26.91 9.21
CA GLY A 613 -17.26 -26.43 10.43
C GLY A 613 -18.12 -25.55 11.35
N ASP A 614 -19.18 -24.91 10.83
CA ASP A 614 -20.07 -24.03 11.61
C ASP A 614 -20.97 -24.80 12.59
N GLU A 615 -21.14 -26.11 12.41
CA GLU A 615 -21.98 -26.96 13.26
C GLU A 615 -21.29 -27.37 14.58
N LEU A 616 -19.95 -27.45 14.59
CA LEU A 616 -19.14 -27.86 15.74
C LEU A 616 -19.00 -26.77 16.82
N MET A 617 -19.03 -25.48 16.45
CA MET A 617 -18.97 -24.36 17.42
C MET A 617 -20.18 -24.33 18.36
N MET A 618 -21.32 -24.85 17.92
CA MET A 618 -22.58 -24.83 18.68
C MET A 618 -22.77 -26.04 19.59
N ILE A 619 -22.01 -27.13 19.39
CA ILE A 619 -22.06 -28.31 20.27
C ILE A 619 -21.30 -28.05 21.59
N ASN A 620 -20.39 -27.08 21.61
CA ASN A 620 -19.60 -26.69 22.77
C ASN A 620 -20.11 -25.44 23.52
N MET A 621 -21.35 -24.97 23.26
CA MET A 621 -21.99 -23.83 23.93
C MET A 621 -23.11 -24.24 24.89
#